data_AF-A0A517X3C4-F1
#
_entry.id   AF-A0A517X3C4-F1
#
_cell.length_a   1.000
_cell.length_b   1.000
_cell.length_c   1.000
_cell.angle_alpha   90.00
_cell.angle_beta   90.00
_cell.angle_gamma   90.00
#
_symmetry.space_group_name_H-M   'P 1'
#
loop_
_entity.id
_entity.type
_entity.pdbx_description
1 polymer ?
#
loop_
_entity_poly.entity_id
_entity_poly.type
_entity_poly.pdbx_seq_one_letter_code
_entity_poly.pdbx_strand_id
1 'polypeptide(L)'
;MKRTHPFYRYLSFAAVTILLSGSFEVSAGEKWQRQQLDAAFRSEGSAAADVNKDGKMDVIAGDVWYEAPDWKMHEVRKPGKFVAGKGYSDSFCNFAYDINQNGWTDFIYVSFPGKEFYWYENPKNKSGHWKEHLIWHSICNETPKFTDLTGDGKPELVFGSQPEKQMGYMEIPPPEQATKKWTFIPISKPGDPMKNGTFKYYHGLGVADFNQDGRNDVLIPHGWWEAPETLGEGLWEFHPFTLSVNGAEPPEKMADLYVEDLDQDGDSDIIGSSAHAFGIWWFENVSEPGKPKFKAHLIDKSYSQTHAMHFIDMNGDGQRDIVTGKRFFAHNGRDPGGKDPVVMYWYEIKMGKNAAPQITPHKIEAGNDTGVGTQFSMADMNGDGRPDIVLSNKKGVNVLIQK
;
A
#
# COMPACT_ATOMS: atom_id res chain seq x y z
N MET A 1 74.33 40.04 15.47
CA MET A 1 73.73 41.02 14.52
C MET A 1 73.54 40.36 13.16
N LYS A 2 72.40 40.65 12.51
CA LYS A 2 71.91 40.38 11.13
C LYS A 2 72.81 39.66 10.09
N ARG A 3 72.28 38.57 9.51
CA ARG A 3 72.46 37.99 8.14
C ARG A 3 71.14 37.24 7.81
N THR A 4 70.29 37.60 6.82
CA THR A 4 70.27 37.19 5.37
C THR A 4 70.23 35.67 5.15
N HIS A 5 69.29 35.00 4.44
CA HIS A 5 68.13 35.29 3.53
C HIS A 5 67.11 34.09 3.61
N PRO A 6 66.07 33.83 2.76
CA PRO A 6 65.46 34.52 1.59
C PRO A 6 63.90 34.63 1.56
N PHE A 7 63.35 35.16 0.44
CA PHE A 7 61.92 35.18 0.10
C PHE A 7 61.38 33.80 -0.31
N TYR A 8 60.09 33.55 -0.04
CA TYR A 8 59.29 32.54 -0.76
C TYR A 8 58.16 33.21 -1.57
N ARG A 9 58.04 32.81 -2.85
CA ARG A 9 56.91 33.16 -3.72
C ARG A 9 55.74 32.23 -3.42
N TYR A 10 54.54 32.77 -3.22
CA TYR A 10 53.32 31.99 -3.38
C TYR A 10 52.89 32.04 -4.85
N LEU A 11 52.77 30.88 -5.50
CA LEU A 11 52.04 30.75 -6.76
C LEU A 11 50.54 30.59 -6.43
N SER A 12 49.71 31.46 -6.99
CA SER A 12 48.26 31.29 -6.97
C SER A 12 47.86 30.28 -8.04
N PHE A 13 47.36 29.10 -7.63
CA PHE A 13 46.60 28.23 -8.52
C PHE A 13 45.17 28.77 -8.63
N ALA A 14 44.76 29.19 -9.84
CA ALA A 14 43.37 29.51 -10.13
C ALA A 14 42.63 28.21 -10.46
N ALA A 15 41.78 27.74 -9.53
CA ALA A 15 40.83 26.67 -9.81
C ALA A 15 39.65 27.23 -10.62
N VAL A 16 39.44 26.71 -11.84
CA VAL A 16 38.27 27.04 -12.65
C VAL A 16 37.13 26.11 -12.24
N THR A 17 36.28 26.57 -11.32
CA THR A 17 35.04 25.88 -10.98
C THR A 17 33.98 26.21 -12.02
N ILE A 18 33.66 25.24 -12.89
CA ILE A 18 32.50 25.34 -13.79
C ILE A 18 31.24 25.08 -12.96
N LEU A 19 30.60 26.15 -12.49
CA LEU A 19 29.27 26.09 -11.88
C LEU A 19 28.22 25.94 -12.99
N LEU A 20 27.73 24.72 -13.19
CA LEU A 20 26.48 24.47 -13.92
C LEU A 20 25.30 24.85 -13.03
N SER A 21 24.94 26.13 -13.03
CA SER A 21 23.76 26.64 -12.34
C SER A 21 22.48 26.29 -13.12
N GLY A 22 22.02 25.05 -12.98
CA GLY A 22 20.63 24.68 -13.27
C GLY A 22 19.74 25.21 -12.15
N SER A 23 19.18 26.41 -12.32
CA SER A 23 18.22 26.97 -11.36
C SER A 23 16.89 26.25 -11.45
N PHE A 24 16.67 25.26 -10.58
CA PHE A 24 15.32 24.82 -10.26
C PHE A 24 14.67 25.91 -9.39
N GLU A 25 13.66 26.60 -9.94
CA GLU A 25 12.75 27.40 -9.13
C GLU A 25 11.92 26.45 -8.27
N VAL A 26 12.38 26.18 -7.05
CA VAL A 26 11.53 25.60 -6.01
C VAL A 26 10.51 26.68 -5.64
N SER A 27 9.28 26.51 -6.09
CA SER A 27 8.15 27.30 -5.61
C SER A 27 8.07 27.18 -4.10
N ALA A 28 8.19 28.31 -3.39
CA ALA A 28 8.06 28.38 -1.94
C ALA A 28 6.60 28.10 -1.54
N GLY A 29 6.25 26.82 -1.46
CA GLY A 29 4.90 26.32 -1.20
C GLY A 29 4.72 24.82 -1.47
N GLU A 30 5.55 24.19 -2.31
CA GLU A 30 5.44 22.76 -2.61
C GLU A 30 6.17 21.89 -1.57
N LYS A 31 5.43 21.36 -0.59
CA LYS A 31 5.88 20.35 0.39
C LYS A 31 6.18 18.96 -0.21
N TRP A 32 6.12 18.81 -1.53
CA TRP A 32 6.24 17.52 -2.22
C TRP A 32 7.01 17.65 -3.52
N GLN A 33 7.93 16.73 -3.80
CA GLN A 33 8.63 16.60 -5.08
C GLN A 33 8.34 15.24 -5.72
N ARG A 34 7.82 15.25 -6.95
CA ARG A 34 7.73 14.04 -7.78
C ARG A 34 9.06 13.72 -8.44
N GLN A 35 9.44 12.45 -8.41
CA GLN A 35 10.48 11.84 -9.23
C GLN A 35 9.80 10.78 -10.10
N GLN A 36 9.95 10.84 -11.42
CA GLN A 36 9.45 9.80 -12.34
C GLN A 36 10.60 8.86 -12.67
N LEU A 37 10.47 7.61 -12.24
CA LEU A 37 11.48 6.56 -12.38
C LEU A 37 11.35 5.87 -13.75
N ASP A 38 10.10 5.68 -14.19
CA ASP A 38 9.77 5.10 -15.49
C ASP A 38 8.40 5.61 -15.97
N ALA A 39 8.25 5.78 -17.28
CA ALA A 39 6.98 6.12 -17.91
C ALA A 39 6.18 4.87 -18.36
N ALA A 40 6.81 3.69 -18.40
CA ALA A 40 6.16 2.44 -18.77
C ALA A 40 5.25 1.92 -17.66
N PHE A 41 4.05 1.46 -18.02
CA PHE A 41 3.16 0.76 -17.10
C PHE A 41 3.75 -0.62 -16.77
N ARG A 42 4.29 -0.77 -15.54
CA ARG A 42 4.93 -2.01 -15.04
C ARG A 42 3.99 -2.88 -14.20
N SER A 43 3.31 -2.26 -13.24
CA SER A 43 2.50 -2.92 -12.21
C SER A 43 1.37 -1.98 -11.77
N GLU A 44 0.29 -2.52 -11.19
CA GLU A 44 -0.75 -1.74 -10.50
C GLU A 44 -0.47 -1.64 -8.99
N GLY A 45 0.65 -2.21 -8.52
CA GLY A 45 1.18 -2.08 -7.17
C GLY A 45 2.69 -1.81 -7.17
N SER A 46 3.26 -1.49 -6.01
CA SER A 46 4.70 -1.22 -5.85
C SER A 46 5.17 -1.63 -4.45
N ALA A 47 6.46 -1.83 -4.26
CA ALA A 47 7.07 -1.98 -2.94
C ALA A 47 8.31 -1.08 -2.80
N ALA A 48 8.75 -0.84 -1.57
CA ALA A 48 9.98 -0.15 -1.25
C ALA A 48 10.84 -1.05 -0.34
N ALA A 49 12.14 -1.17 -0.63
CA ALA A 49 13.10 -1.94 0.16
C ALA A 49 14.53 -1.50 -0.13
N ASP A 50 15.45 -1.67 0.83
CA ASP A 50 16.88 -1.78 0.48
C ASP A 50 17.09 -3.17 -0.17
N VAL A 51 17.22 -3.19 -1.51
CA VAL A 51 17.29 -4.43 -2.30
C VAL A 51 18.74 -4.86 -2.50
N ASN A 52 19.66 -3.89 -2.63
CA ASN A 52 21.07 -4.11 -2.93
C ASN A 52 22.00 -4.09 -1.69
N LYS A 53 21.48 -3.76 -0.51
CA LYS A 53 22.19 -3.53 0.75
C LYS A 53 23.16 -2.37 0.76
N ASP A 54 22.81 -1.27 0.09
CA ASP A 54 23.61 -0.04 0.11
C ASP A 54 23.12 1.02 1.12
N GLY A 55 22.04 0.73 1.85
CA GLY A 55 21.47 1.59 2.88
C GLY A 55 20.53 2.67 2.35
N LYS A 56 20.11 2.59 1.08
CA LYS A 56 19.07 3.45 0.50
C LYS A 56 17.83 2.62 0.13
N MET A 57 16.70 3.30 0.04
CA MET A 57 15.43 2.67 -0.32
C MET A 57 15.25 2.62 -1.84
N ASP A 58 15.26 1.41 -2.38
CA ASP A 58 14.95 1.10 -3.77
C ASP A 58 13.44 0.93 -3.98
N VAL A 59 12.99 1.02 -5.23
CA VAL A 59 11.59 0.81 -5.62
C VAL A 59 11.43 -0.46 -6.43
N ILE A 60 10.47 -1.31 -6.08
CA ILE A 60 10.08 -2.52 -6.84
C ILE A 60 8.72 -2.28 -7.50
N ALA A 61 8.59 -2.62 -8.78
CA ALA A 61 7.36 -2.50 -9.56
C ALA A 61 7.20 -3.65 -10.56
N GLY A 62 6.51 -4.71 -10.14
CA GLY A 62 6.20 -5.88 -10.97
C GLY A 62 7.45 -6.65 -11.41
N ASP A 63 7.81 -6.56 -12.69
CA ASP A 63 8.92 -7.33 -13.25
C ASP A 63 10.32 -6.70 -13.00
N VAL A 64 10.38 -5.50 -12.43
CA VAL A 64 11.60 -4.67 -12.32
C VAL A 64 11.76 -4.01 -10.94
N TRP A 65 13.00 -3.62 -10.61
CA TRP A 65 13.30 -2.72 -9.50
C TRP A 65 14.23 -1.58 -9.94
N TYR A 66 14.29 -0.50 -9.17
CA TYR A 66 15.00 0.75 -9.49
C TYR A 66 15.95 1.12 -8.35
N GLU A 67 17.25 1.11 -8.65
CA GLU A 67 18.36 1.33 -7.71
C GLU A 67 18.53 2.81 -7.35
N ALA A 68 18.39 3.15 -6.07
CA ALA A 68 18.51 4.53 -5.57
C ALA A 68 19.98 4.99 -5.48
N PRO A 69 20.30 6.28 -5.66
CA PRO A 69 19.39 7.41 -5.94
C PRO A 69 19.21 7.68 -7.44
N ASP A 70 19.97 7.02 -8.32
CA ASP A 70 19.98 7.29 -9.76
C ASP A 70 18.83 6.60 -10.52
N TRP A 71 18.01 5.83 -9.81
CA TRP A 71 16.86 5.05 -10.29
C TRP A 71 17.17 4.12 -11.47
N LYS A 72 18.36 3.50 -11.42
CA LYS A 72 18.79 2.57 -12.45
C LYS A 72 17.92 1.31 -12.42
N MET A 73 17.21 1.05 -13.51
CA MET A 73 16.31 -0.09 -13.64
C MET A 73 17.09 -1.42 -13.77
N HIS A 74 16.65 -2.43 -13.02
CA HIS A 74 17.11 -3.81 -13.07
C HIS A 74 15.91 -4.76 -13.27
N GLU A 75 16.13 -5.91 -13.89
CA GLU A 75 15.09 -6.92 -14.11
C GLU A 75 15.04 -7.92 -12.94
N VAL A 76 13.89 -8.01 -12.25
CA VAL A 76 13.57 -9.15 -11.38
C VAL A 76 13.30 -10.37 -12.25
N ARG A 77 12.47 -10.19 -13.27
CA ARG A 77 12.14 -11.16 -14.32
C ARG A 77 11.98 -10.43 -15.65
N LYS A 78 11.84 -11.17 -16.75
CA LYS A 78 11.68 -10.58 -18.09
C LYS A 78 10.45 -9.65 -18.13
N PRO A 79 10.60 -8.34 -18.40
CA PRO A 79 9.49 -7.41 -18.29
C PRO A 79 8.38 -7.62 -19.33
N GLY A 80 7.14 -7.56 -18.85
CA GLY A 80 5.93 -7.51 -19.66
C GLY A 80 5.80 -6.22 -20.48
N LYS A 81 4.76 -6.17 -21.32
CA LYS A 81 4.39 -4.98 -22.10
C LYS A 81 2.91 -4.70 -21.93
N PHE A 82 2.59 -3.82 -20.99
CA PHE A 82 1.22 -3.41 -20.66
C PHE A 82 0.93 -2.02 -21.23
N VAL A 83 -0.34 -1.75 -21.55
CA VAL A 83 -0.75 -0.49 -22.19
C VAL A 83 -2.01 0.05 -21.52
N ALA A 84 -1.89 1.23 -20.92
CA ALA A 84 -3.00 1.95 -20.30
C ALA A 84 -4.20 2.09 -21.26
N GLY A 85 -5.40 1.83 -20.76
CA GLY A 85 -6.63 1.89 -21.57
C GLY A 85 -6.88 0.68 -22.49
N LYS A 86 -5.94 -0.27 -22.59
CA LYS A 86 -6.13 -1.54 -23.32
C LYS A 86 -6.29 -2.74 -22.40
N GLY A 87 -5.69 -2.72 -21.22
CA GLY A 87 -5.67 -3.82 -20.27
C GLY A 87 -4.92 -3.48 -18.98
N TYR A 88 -4.63 -4.52 -18.20
CA TYR A 88 -3.95 -4.45 -16.91
C TYR A 88 -2.52 -5.00 -17.03
N SER A 89 -1.70 -4.75 -16.01
CA SER A 89 -0.51 -5.55 -15.75
C SER A 89 -0.91 -6.93 -15.22
N ASP A 90 0.02 -7.88 -15.28
CA ASP A 90 -0.14 -9.16 -14.56
C ASP A 90 0.34 -9.05 -13.10
N SER A 91 0.78 -7.87 -12.65
CA SER A 91 1.16 -7.58 -11.26
C SER A 91 0.19 -6.56 -10.66
N PHE A 92 -0.47 -6.92 -9.56
CA PHE A 92 -1.53 -6.12 -8.92
C PHE A 92 -1.13 -5.58 -7.54
N CYS A 93 -0.39 -6.35 -6.76
CA CYS A 93 0.21 -5.91 -5.50
C CYS A 93 1.64 -6.41 -5.38
N ASN A 94 2.48 -5.62 -4.72
CA ASN A 94 3.89 -5.89 -4.55
C ASN A 94 4.25 -5.70 -3.06
N PHE A 95 4.93 -6.68 -2.48
CA PHE A 95 5.45 -6.60 -1.11
C PHE A 95 6.91 -7.03 -1.06
N ALA A 96 7.66 -6.55 -0.07
CA ALA A 96 9.09 -6.83 0.07
C ALA A 96 9.38 -7.29 1.50
N TYR A 97 10.15 -8.38 1.65
CA TYR A 97 10.47 -8.98 2.96
C TYR A 97 11.63 -9.97 2.87
N ASP A 98 12.36 -10.24 3.95
CA ASP A 98 13.37 -11.32 4.01
C ASP A 98 12.68 -12.69 4.24
N ILE A 99 12.08 -13.22 3.17
CA ILE A 99 11.16 -14.37 3.22
C ILE A 99 11.88 -15.65 3.68
N ASN A 100 13.10 -15.86 3.21
CA ASN A 100 13.89 -17.03 3.56
C ASN A 100 14.92 -16.77 4.69
N GLN A 101 14.82 -15.62 5.37
CA GLN A 101 15.60 -15.24 6.56
C GLN A 101 17.12 -15.29 6.33
N ASN A 102 17.57 -14.92 5.12
CA ASN A 102 19.00 -14.88 4.76
C ASN A 102 19.62 -13.48 4.93
N GLY A 103 18.82 -12.53 5.41
CA GLY A 103 19.12 -11.13 5.62
C GLY A 103 18.87 -10.24 4.40
N TRP A 104 18.50 -10.77 3.23
CA TRP A 104 18.31 -9.98 2.01
C TRP A 104 16.83 -9.87 1.66
N THR A 105 16.41 -8.68 1.23
CA THR A 105 15.01 -8.45 0.87
C THR A 105 14.61 -9.22 -0.39
N ASP A 106 13.75 -10.21 -0.22
CA ASP A 106 13.03 -10.90 -1.29
C ASP A 106 11.74 -10.13 -1.66
N PHE A 107 11.07 -10.56 -2.73
CA PHE A 107 9.94 -9.84 -3.32
C PHE A 107 8.71 -10.74 -3.55
N ILE A 108 7.54 -10.34 -3.05
CA ILE A 108 6.25 -10.98 -3.32
C ILE A 108 5.54 -10.29 -4.49
N TYR A 109 5.23 -11.06 -5.52
CA TYR A 109 4.46 -10.66 -6.69
C TYR A 109 3.05 -11.24 -6.61
N VAL A 110 2.07 -10.40 -6.31
CA VAL A 110 0.66 -10.75 -6.44
C VAL A 110 0.26 -10.60 -7.90
N SER A 111 -0.05 -11.73 -8.53
CA SER A 111 -0.43 -11.78 -9.94
C SER A 111 -1.85 -11.24 -10.18
N PHE A 112 -2.38 -11.36 -11.41
CA PHE A 112 -3.78 -11.01 -11.69
C PHE A 112 -4.78 -11.67 -10.70
N PRO A 113 -5.75 -10.94 -10.13
CA PRO A 113 -6.69 -11.47 -9.15
C PRO A 113 -7.44 -12.76 -9.56
N GLY A 114 -7.45 -13.73 -8.64
CA GLY A 114 -7.90 -15.10 -8.85
C GLY A 114 -6.85 -16.05 -9.41
N LYS A 115 -5.57 -15.64 -9.46
CA LYS A 115 -4.44 -16.45 -9.95
C LYS A 115 -3.46 -16.86 -8.86
N GLU A 116 -2.59 -17.78 -9.25
CA GLU A 116 -1.36 -18.13 -8.57
C GLU A 116 -0.44 -16.91 -8.36
N PHE A 117 0.30 -16.91 -7.25
CA PHE A 117 1.19 -15.81 -6.89
C PHE A 117 2.46 -16.34 -6.21
N TYR A 118 3.51 -15.51 -6.23
CA TYR A 118 4.89 -15.96 -6.12
C TYR A 118 5.72 -15.08 -5.22
N TRP A 119 6.84 -15.62 -4.74
CA TRP A 119 7.97 -14.79 -4.35
C TRP A 119 9.19 -15.03 -5.25
N TYR A 120 10.05 -14.04 -5.30
CA TYR A 120 11.30 -14.03 -6.06
C TYR A 120 12.46 -13.93 -5.09
N GLU A 121 13.41 -14.86 -5.21
CA GLU A 121 14.60 -14.95 -4.37
C GLU A 121 15.67 -13.95 -4.83
N ASN A 122 16.07 -13.04 -3.92
CA ASN A 122 17.05 -12.01 -4.21
C ASN A 122 18.42 -12.64 -4.55
N PRO A 123 19.02 -12.32 -5.71
CA PRO A 123 20.25 -12.95 -6.18
C PRO A 123 21.51 -12.47 -5.44
N LYS A 124 21.38 -11.54 -4.48
CA LYS A 124 22.47 -10.99 -3.64
C LYS A 124 23.53 -10.28 -4.48
N ASN A 125 23.07 -9.28 -5.22
CA ASN A 125 23.82 -8.50 -6.22
C ASN A 125 24.47 -9.31 -7.35
N LYS A 126 24.11 -10.59 -7.52
CA LYS A 126 24.50 -11.38 -8.71
C LYS A 126 23.61 -11.02 -9.90
N SER A 127 24.20 -11.02 -11.08
CA SER A 127 23.50 -10.84 -12.35
C SER A 127 22.54 -12.00 -12.67
N GLY A 128 21.35 -11.67 -13.16
CA GLY A 128 20.36 -12.63 -13.65
C GLY A 128 18.95 -12.29 -13.16
N HIS A 129 17.95 -12.99 -13.69
CA HIS A 129 16.61 -12.95 -13.13
C HIS A 129 16.57 -13.67 -11.78
N TRP A 130 15.74 -13.16 -10.88
CA TRP A 130 15.50 -13.70 -9.56
C TRP A 130 14.78 -15.04 -9.70
N LYS A 131 15.01 -15.94 -8.73
CA LYS A 131 14.44 -17.29 -8.81
C LYS A 131 13.01 -17.27 -8.28
N GLU A 132 12.06 -17.65 -9.13
CA GLU A 132 10.63 -17.74 -8.84
C GLU A 132 10.31 -18.95 -7.95
N HIS A 133 9.47 -18.73 -6.94
CA HIS A 133 8.91 -19.75 -6.05
C HIS A 133 7.41 -19.54 -5.87
N LEU A 134 6.61 -20.59 -6.04
CA LEU A 134 5.15 -20.52 -5.90
C LEU A 134 4.76 -20.43 -4.42
N ILE A 135 4.04 -19.37 -4.03
CA ILE A 135 3.41 -19.28 -2.70
C ILE A 135 2.12 -20.09 -2.70
N TRP A 136 1.14 -19.65 -3.49
CA TRP A 136 -0.18 -20.28 -3.57
C TRP A 136 -0.82 -20.07 -4.95
N HIS A 137 -1.98 -20.69 -5.16
CA HIS A 137 -2.58 -20.91 -6.47
C HIS A 137 -3.83 -20.06 -6.77
N SER A 138 -4.20 -19.15 -5.85
CA SER A 138 -5.33 -18.23 -5.99
C SER A 138 -5.24 -17.14 -4.91
N ILE A 139 -5.26 -15.87 -5.31
CA ILE A 139 -5.41 -14.70 -4.41
C ILE A 139 -6.40 -13.72 -5.04
N CYS A 140 -7.51 -13.43 -4.36
CA CYS A 140 -8.72 -12.92 -5.03
C CYS A 140 -9.04 -11.45 -4.78
N ASN A 141 -8.47 -10.86 -3.74
CA ASN A 141 -8.66 -9.44 -3.46
C ASN A 141 -7.82 -8.60 -4.45
N GLU A 142 -8.30 -7.40 -4.83
CA GLU A 142 -7.41 -6.43 -5.51
C GLU A 142 -6.45 -5.76 -4.51
N THR A 143 -6.76 -5.84 -3.21
CA THR A 143 -6.03 -5.30 -2.06
C THR A 143 -5.85 -6.38 -0.96
N PRO A 144 -5.18 -7.51 -1.22
CA PRO A 144 -4.80 -8.44 -0.16
C PRO A 144 -3.87 -7.73 0.84
N LYS A 145 -3.92 -8.13 2.11
CA LYS A 145 -3.05 -7.52 3.13
C LYS A 145 -1.78 -8.34 3.32
N PHE A 146 -0.70 -7.65 3.64
CA PHE A 146 0.55 -8.22 4.12
C PHE A 146 0.93 -7.46 5.39
N THR A 147 0.55 -8.01 6.54
CA THR A 147 0.49 -7.29 7.83
C THR A 147 0.61 -8.27 8.98
N ASP A 148 1.11 -7.82 10.12
CA ASP A 148 1.16 -8.62 11.34
C ASP A 148 -0.26 -8.90 11.86
N LEU A 149 -0.77 -10.10 11.57
CA LEU A 149 -2.08 -10.58 12.02
C LEU A 149 -1.94 -11.28 13.37
N THR A 150 -0.80 -11.94 13.59
CA THR A 150 -0.54 -12.80 14.75
C THR A 150 -0.05 -12.04 16.00
N GLY A 151 0.40 -10.79 15.84
CA GLY A 151 1.03 -9.99 16.89
C GLY A 151 2.48 -10.38 17.19
N ASP A 152 3.13 -11.12 16.27
CA ASP A 152 4.46 -11.72 16.48
C ASP A 152 5.62 -10.89 15.88
N GLY A 153 5.29 -9.77 15.24
CA GLY A 153 6.23 -8.86 14.59
C GLY A 153 6.61 -9.27 13.16
N LYS A 154 6.04 -10.36 12.62
CA LYS A 154 6.16 -10.73 11.20
C LYS A 154 4.82 -10.56 10.48
N PRO A 155 4.81 -10.27 9.17
CA PRO A 155 3.59 -10.10 8.41
C PRO A 155 3.05 -11.41 7.82
N GLU A 156 1.74 -11.61 7.98
CA GLU A 156 0.95 -12.63 7.31
C GLU A 156 0.35 -12.08 6.01
N LEU A 157 0.21 -12.94 5.00
CA LEU A 157 -0.65 -12.65 3.84
C LEU A 157 -2.10 -12.98 4.17
N VAL A 158 -2.99 -11.98 4.21
CA VAL A 158 -4.43 -12.17 4.46
C VAL A 158 -5.22 -11.95 3.17
N PHE A 159 -6.00 -12.95 2.76
CA PHE A 159 -6.74 -12.92 1.48
C PHE A 159 -7.86 -13.97 1.38
N GLY A 160 -8.75 -13.76 0.42
CA GLY A 160 -9.72 -14.74 -0.04
C GLY A 160 -9.17 -15.63 -1.16
N SER A 161 -9.44 -16.94 -1.09
CA SER A 161 -9.13 -17.89 -2.17
C SER A 161 -10.43 -18.41 -2.80
N GLN A 162 -10.64 -18.12 -4.10
CA GLN A 162 -11.89 -18.43 -4.82
C GLN A 162 -12.14 -19.93 -5.09
N PRO A 163 -11.13 -20.79 -5.34
CA PRO A 163 -11.35 -22.24 -5.48
C PRO A 163 -11.90 -22.86 -4.19
N GLU A 164 -11.31 -22.53 -3.05
CA GLU A 164 -11.78 -22.92 -1.71
C GLU A 164 -13.07 -22.19 -1.30
N LYS A 165 -13.27 -20.98 -1.83
CA LYS A 165 -14.29 -20.00 -1.42
C LYS A 165 -14.17 -19.63 0.06
N GLN A 166 -12.95 -19.59 0.59
CA GLN A 166 -12.65 -19.27 1.99
C GLN A 166 -11.75 -18.04 2.10
N MET A 167 -12.02 -17.21 3.10
CA MET A 167 -11.01 -16.28 3.64
C MET A 167 -10.01 -17.07 4.46
N GLY A 168 -8.78 -16.58 4.50
CA GLY A 168 -7.72 -17.15 5.31
C GLY A 168 -6.47 -16.28 5.31
N TYR A 169 -5.43 -16.81 5.93
CA TYR A 169 -4.12 -16.19 5.94
C TYR A 169 -2.99 -17.21 5.65
N MET A 170 -1.78 -16.69 5.47
CA MET A 170 -0.56 -17.48 5.37
C MET A 170 0.55 -16.80 6.17
N GLU A 171 1.13 -17.53 7.11
CA GLU A 171 2.40 -17.18 7.75
C GLU A 171 3.56 -17.38 6.77
N ILE A 172 4.61 -16.58 6.92
CA ILE A 172 5.90 -16.82 6.23
C ILE A 172 6.51 -18.09 6.85
N PRO A 173 6.69 -19.18 6.09
CA PRO A 173 7.13 -20.45 6.65
C PRO A 173 8.62 -20.41 7.01
N PRO A 174 9.10 -21.38 7.82
CA PRO A 174 10.52 -21.52 8.13
C PRO A 174 11.41 -21.58 6.86
N PRO A 175 12.68 -21.12 6.92
CA PRO A 175 13.57 -21.00 5.75
C PRO A 175 13.71 -22.26 4.90
N GLU A 176 13.75 -23.44 5.52
CA GLU A 176 13.84 -24.74 4.84
C GLU A 176 12.54 -25.17 4.12
N GLN A 177 11.48 -24.37 4.26
CA GLN A 177 10.17 -24.56 3.66
C GLN A 177 9.73 -23.40 2.76
N ALA A 178 10.36 -22.22 2.84
CA ALA A 178 10.04 -21.03 2.05
C ALA A 178 9.94 -21.26 0.53
N THR A 179 10.74 -22.18 -0.02
CA THR A 179 10.78 -22.53 -1.45
C THR A 179 9.70 -23.55 -1.89
N LYS A 180 8.91 -24.07 -0.94
CA LYS A 180 7.75 -24.94 -1.20
C LYS A 180 6.48 -24.08 -1.31
N LYS A 181 5.38 -24.68 -1.78
CA LYS A 181 4.04 -24.06 -1.69
C LYS A 181 3.67 -23.84 -0.22
N TRP A 182 3.21 -22.64 0.15
CA TRP A 182 2.90 -22.29 1.54
C TRP A 182 1.55 -22.90 1.97
N THR A 183 1.32 -22.92 3.29
CA THR A 183 0.09 -23.46 3.90
C THR A 183 -0.96 -22.36 4.01
N PHE A 184 -2.14 -22.56 3.40
CA PHE A 184 -3.29 -21.68 3.58
C PHE A 184 -4.04 -22.08 4.85
N ILE A 185 -4.20 -21.15 5.79
CA ILE A 185 -4.96 -21.33 7.02
C ILE A 185 -6.34 -20.69 6.81
N PRO A 186 -7.41 -21.47 6.59
CA PRO A 186 -8.74 -20.92 6.38
C PRO A 186 -9.33 -20.40 7.69
N ILE A 187 -9.87 -19.18 7.68
CA ILE A 187 -10.62 -18.61 8.81
C ILE A 187 -12.12 -18.73 8.62
N SER A 188 -12.61 -18.75 7.37
CA SER A 188 -14.05 -18.83 7.07
C SER A 188 -14.49 -20.21 6.60
N LYS A 189 -15.79 -20.50 6.73
CA LYS A 189 -16.44 -21.59 5.96
C LYS A 189 -16.45 -21.24 4.46
N PRO A 190 -16.47 -22.23 3.55
CA PRO A 190 -16.77 -22.01 2.14
C PRO A 190 -18.12 -21.32 1.96
N GLY A 191 -18.19 -20.25 1.17
CA GLY A 191 -19.39 -19.41 1.05
C GLY A 191 -19.70 -18.92 -0.38
N ASP A 192 -20.60 -17.94 -0.48
CA ASP A 192 -20.84 -17.18 -1.71
C ASP A 192 -19.69 -16.18 -1.92
N PRO A 193 -18.88 -16.31 -2.99
CA PRO A 193 -17.74 -15.43 -3.24
C PRO A 193 -18.10 -13.94 -3.27
N MET A 194 -19.33 -13.59 -3.68
CA MET A 194 -19.77 -12.20 -3.74
C MET A 194 -20.04 -11.58 -2.36
N LYS A 195 -20.14 -12.39 -1.29
CA LYS A 195 -20.50 -11.95 0.05
C LYS A 195 -19.45 -12.24 1.11
N ASN A 196 -18.59 -13.24 0.91
CA ASN A 196 -17.65 -13.71 1.92
C ASN A 196 -16.18 -13.32 1.67
N GLY A 197 -15.90 -12.31 0.85
CA GLY A 197 -14.53 -11.84 0.61
C GLY A 197 -13.75 -12.55 -0.52
N THR A 198 -14.32 -13.60 -1.13
CA THR A 198 -13.56 -14.55 -1.97
C THR A 198 -13.84 -14.48 -3.47
N PHE A 199 -14.57 -13.47 -3.93
CA PHE A 199 -14.65 -13.18 -5.37
C PHE A 199 -13.31 -12.64 -5.87
N LYS A 200 -12.88 -13.07 -7.07
CA LYS A 200 -11.59 -12.69 -7.67
C LYS A 200 -11.39 -11.20 -8.04
N TYR A 201 -12.25 -10.30 -7.58
CA TYR A 201 -12.02 -8.85 -7.58
C TYR A 201 -12.72 -8.27 -6.33
N TYR A 202 -12.57 -8.94 -5.18
CA TYR A 202 -13.22 -8.49 -3.95
C TYR A 202 -12.38 -7.38 -3.31
N HIS A 203 -13.04 -6.30 -2.90
CA HIS A 203 -12.37 -5.15 -2.28
C HIS A 203 -12.88 -4.94 -0.86
N GLY A 204 -12.14 -4.15 -0.08
CA GLY A 204 -12.54 -3.76 1.27
C GLY A 204 -12.08 -4.80 2.28
N LEU A 205 -10.85 -5.28 2.16
CA LEU A 205 -10.25 -6.10 3.21
C LEU A 205 -9.65 -5.18 4.27
N GLY A 206 -9.89 -5.49 5.55
CA GLY A 206 -9.29 -4.85 6.71
C GLY A 206 -8.69 -5.88 7.66
N VAL A 207 -7.69 -5.46 8.43
CA VAL A 207 -7.11 -6.23 9.54
C VAL A 207 -6.85 -5.27 10.68
N ALA A 208 -7.45 -5.52 11.85
CA ALA A 208 -7.31 -4.73 13.07
C ALA A 208 -8.05 -5.42 14.23
N ASP A 209 -7.64 -5.15 15.46
CA ASP A 209 -8.43 -5.45 16.67
C ASP A 209 -9.74 -4.65 16.65
N PHE A 210 -10.85 -5.32 16.32
CA PHE A 210 -12.14 -4.66 16.13
C PHE A 210 -13.01 -4.73 17.38
N ASN A 211 -12.91 -5.80 18.17
CA ASN A 211 -13.64 -5.97 19.43
C ASN A 211 -12.88 -5.44 20.68
N GLN A 212 -11.65 -4.94 20.51
CA GLN A 212 -10.76 -4.46 21.56
C GLN A 212 -10.31 -5.55 22.55
N ASP A 213 -10.14 -6.79 22.07
CA ASP A 213 -9.65 -7.92 22.86
C ASP A 213 -8.12 -8.11 22.85
N GLY A 214 -7.42 -7.34 22.02
CA GLY A 214 -5.97 -7.37 21.86
C GLY A 214 -5.47 -8.25 20.71
N ARG A 215 -6.36 -8.80 19.86
CA ARG A 215 -6.01 -9.63 18.69
C ARG A 215 -6.52 -8.99 17.40
N ASN A 216 -5.78 -9.12 16.31
CA ASN A 216 -6.20 -8.58 15.02
C ASN A 216 -7.24 -9.48 14.32
N ASP A 217 -8.42 -8.91 14.07
CA ASP A 217 -9.51 -9.53 13.32
C ASP A 217 -9.37 -9.34 11.81
N VAL A 218 -10.22 -10.01 11.02
CA VAL A 218 -10.29 -9.84 9.55
C VAL A 218 -11.66 -9.29 9.15
N LEU A 219 -11.69 -8.14 8.49
CA LEU A 219 -12.91 -7.39 8.18
C LEU A 219 -13.19 -7.32 6.67
N ILE A 220 -14.47 -7.37 6.30
CA ILE A 220 -15.00 -7.07 4.96
C ILE A 220 -16.26 -6.19 5.06
N PRO A 221 -16.79 -5.56 4.00
CA PRO A 221 -17.98 -4.69 4.11
C PRO A 221 -19.28 -5.40 4.53
N HIS A 222 -19.25 -6.72 4.71
CA HIS A 222 -20.37 -7.59 5.12
C HIS A 222 -20.24 -8.12 6.56
N GLY A 223 -19.20 -7.75 7.31
CA GLY A 223 -18.92 -8.26 8.65
C GLY A 223 -17.44 -8.55 8.88
N TRP A 224 -17.14 -9.14 10.03
CA TRP A 224 -15.77 -9.47 10.45
C TRP A 224 -15.69 -10.90 10.99
N TRP A 225 -14.49 -11.47 10.91
CA TRP A 225 -14.13 -12.73 11.56
C TRP A 225 -13.34 -12.43 12.82
N GLU A 226 -13.82 -12.94 13.96
CA GLU A 226 -13.20 -12.79 15.28
C GLU A 226 -12.01 -13.75 15.45
N ALA A 227 -10.84 -13.21 15.74
CA ALA A 227 -9.65 -13.99 16.03
C ALA A 227 -9.83 -14.81 17.32
N PRO A 228 -9.61 -16.14 17.31
CA PRO A 228 -9.64 -16.95 18.53
C PRO A 228 -8.38 -16.74 19.38
N GLU A 229 -8.43 -17.12 20.66
CA GLU A 229 -7.26 -17.14 21.57
C GLU A 229 -6.07 -17.93 21.01
N THR A 230 -6.33 -19.00 20.24
CA THR A 230 -5.31 -19.85 19.60
C THR A 230 -5.51 -19.82 18.10
N LEU A 231 -4.60 -19.14 17.39
CA LEU A 231 -4.58 -19.10 15.92
C LEU A 231 -4.19 -20.46 15.31
N GLY A 232 -4.52 -20.67 14.04
CA GLY A 232 -4.29 -21.95 13.34
C GLY A 232 -5.27 -23.08 13.69
N GLU A 233 -6.06 -22.97 14.77
CA GLU A 233 -7.04 -23.97 15.17
C GLU A 233 -8.49 -23.59 14.77
N GLY A 234 -9.09 -24.37 13.87
CA GLY A 234 -10.51 -24.24 13.53
C GLY A 234 -10.84 -23.09 12.59
N LEU A 235 -12.07 -22.58 12.71
CA LEU A 235 -12.60 -21.46 11.91
C LEU A 235 -13.05 -20.36 12.87
N TRP A 236 -12.90 -19.12 12.46
CA TRP A 236 -13.19 -17.92 13.24
C TRP A 236 -14.71 -17.66 13.30
N GLU A 237 -15.20 -17.07 14.38
CA GLU A 237 -16.62 -16.67 14.48
C GLU A 237 -16.88 -15.49 13.53
N PHE A 238 -18.03 -15.48 12.83
CA PHE A 238 -18.34 -14.42 11.87
C PHE A 238 -19.50 -13.55 12.36
N HIS A 239 -19.20 -12.27 12.54
CA HIS A 239 -20.11 -11.25 13.04
C HIS A 239 -20.57 -10.36 11.88
N PRO A 240 -21.85 -10.48 11.44
CA PRO A 240 -22.32 -9.76 10.26
C PRO A 240 -22.61 -8.28 10.55
N PHE A 241 -22.22 -7.42 9.60
CA PHE A 241 -22.67 -6.03 9.50
C PHE A 241 -22.84 -5.64 8.02
N THR A 242 -23.28 -4.41 7.73
CA THR A 242 -23.37 -3.89 6.35
C THR A 242 -22.80 -2.48 6.32
N LEU A 243 -21.61 -2.30 5.73
CA LEU A 243 -21.05 -0.97 5.50
C LEU A 243 -21.66 -0.36 4.22
N SER A 244 -22.68 0.46 4.41
CA SER A 244 -23.47 1.05 3.32
C SER A 244 -23.76 2.52 3.56
N VAL A 245 -23.82 3.30 2.47
CA VAL A 245 -24.30 4.68 2.53
C VAL A 245 -25.84 4.65 2.46
N ASN A 246 -26.49 5.30 3.43
CA ASN A 246 -27.96 5.35 3.56
C ASN A 246 -28.69 3.99 3.65
N GLY A 247 -28.02 2.92 4.08
CA GLY A 247 -28.63 1.58 4.20
C GLY A 247 -28.86 0.87 2.86
N ALA A 248 -28.07 1.20 1.84
CA ALA A 248 -28.11 0.55 0.54
C ALA A 248 -27.58 -0.90 0.58
N GLU A 249 -28.15 -1.77 -0.25
CA GLU A 249 -27.74 -3.16 -0.42
C GLU A 249 -27.44 -3.45 -1.91
N PRO A 250 -26.34 -4.14 -2.26
CA PRO A 250 -25.28 -4.65 -1.37
C PRO A 250 -24.42 -3.54 -0.74
N PRO A 251 -23.53 -3.86 0.23
CA PRO A 251 -22.53 -2.94 0.77
C PRO A 251 -21.72 -2.19 -0.30
N GLU A 252 -21.15 -1.04 0.09
CA GLU A 252 -20.30 -0.25 -0.79
C GLU A 252 -19.02 -1.02 -1.19
N LYS A 253 -18.58 -0.82 -2.44
CA LYS A 253 -17.33 -1.39 -2.95
C LYS A 253 -16.14 -0.53 -2.53
N MET A 254 -15.75 -0.67 -1.27
CA MET A 254 -14.61 0.01 -0.67
C MET A 254 -13.30 -0.66 -1.08
N ALA A 255 -12.20 0.07 -1.26
CA ALA A 255 -10.90 -0.46 -1.63
C ALA A 255 -10.18 -1.18 -0.48
N ASP A 256 -9.93 -0.44 0.59
CA ASP A 256 -9.31 -0.89 1.84
C ASP A 256 -10.23 -0.50 3.00
N LEU A 257 -10.19 -1.27 4.09
CA LEU A 257 -10.78 -0.89 5.37
C LEU A 257 -9.68 -0.66 6.39
N TYR A 258 -9.81 0.40 7.19
CA TYR A 258 -9.02 0.67 8.38
C TYR A 258 -9.94 0.87 9.58
N VAL A 259 -9.44 0.55 10.78
CA VAL A 259 -10.18 0.62 12.05
C VAL A 259 -9.42 1.51 13.02
N GLU A 260 -10.16 2.37 13.72
CA GLU A 260 -9.69 3.29 14.77
C GLU A 260 -10.91 3.83 15.52
N ASP A 261 -10.82 4.13 16.81
CA ASP A 261 -11.82 4.93 17.54
C ASP A 261 -11.60 6.42 17.18
N LEU A 262 -12.39 6.99 16.27
CA LEU A 262 -12.14 8.32 15.69
C LEU A 262 -12.85 9.46 16.43
N ASP A 263 -13.93 9.14 17.16
CA ASP A 263 -14.67 10.10 17.97
C ASP A 263 -14.43 9.95 19.49
N GLN A 264 -13.64 8.96 19.90
CA GLN A 264 -13.21 8.65 21.26
C GLN A 264 -14.38 8.40 22.22
N ASP A 265 -15.41 7.66 21.77
CA ASP A 265 -16.49 7.17 22.62
C ASP A 265 -16.22 5.78 23.23
N GLY A 266 -15.23 5.06 22.69
CA GLY A 266 -14.76 3.77 23.18
C GLY A 266 -15.14 2.57 22.32
N ASP A 267 -15.77 2.75 21.16
CA ASP A 267 -15.96 1.67 20.19
C ASP A 267 -15.17 1.87 18.86
N SER A 268 -15.17 0.84 18.01
CA SER A 268 -14.28 0.77 16.83
C SER A 268 -14.98 1.26 15.56
N ASP A 269 -14.55 2.39 15.01
CA ASP A 269 -15.04 2.91 13.73
C ASP A 269 -14.34 2.26 12.53
N ILE A 270 -14.88 2.48 11.33
CA ILE A 270 -14.27 2.00 10.08
C ILE A 270 -14.09 3.15 9.07
N ILE A 271 -12.89 3.28 8.50
CA ILE A 271 -12.60 4.14 7.35
C ILE A 271 -12.63 3.31 6.07
N GLY A 272 -13.31 3.81 5.04
CA GLY A 272 -13.35 3.16 3.71
C GLY A 272 -13.41 4.14 2.55
N SER A 273 -12.92 3.73 1.38
CA SER A 273 -12.83 4.59 0.19
C SER A 273 -13.30 3.87 -1.09
N SER A 274 -14.01 4.56 -1.99
CA SER A 274 -14.69 3.94 -3.13
C SER A 274 -13.73 3.52 -4.25
N ALA A 275 -13.61 2.21 -4.49
CA ALA A 275 -12.83 1.71 -5.62
C ALA A 275 -13.42 2.16 -6.98
N HIS A 276 -14.73 2.10 -7.15
CA HIS A 276 -15.37 2.26 -8.47
C HIS A 276 -16.22 3.51 -8.66
N ALA A 277 -16.44 4.31 -7.62
CA ALA A 277 -17.30 5.49 -7.69
C ALA A 277 -16.64 6.67 -6.96
N PHE A 278 -17.45 7.60 -6.45
CA PHE A 278 -17.02 8.74 -5.66
C PHE A 278 -17.33 8.46 -4.19
N GLY A 279 -16.38 8.71 -3.30
CA GLY A 279 -16.59 8.56 -1.86
C GLY A 279 -15.34 8.17 -1.09
N ILE A 280 -15.11 8.86 0.01
CA ILE A 280 -14.29 8.45 1.15
C ILE A 280 -15.18 8.68 2.37
N TRP A 281 -15.22 7.72 3.28
CA TRP A 281 -16.18 7.69 4.38
C TRP A 281 -15.54 7.28 5.70
N TRP A 282 -16.06 7.89 6.76
CA TRP A 282 -15.96 7.40 8.13
C TRP A 282 -17.30 6.73 8.45
N PHE A 283 -17.26 5.47 8.87
CA PHE A 283 -18.39 4.73 9.38
C PHE A 283 -18.29 4.75 10.91
N GLU A 284 -18.96 5.75 11.48
CA GLU A 284 -19.19 5.87 12.93
C GLU A 284 -19.93 4.61 13.37
N ASN A 285 -19.35 3.85 14.26
CA ASN A 285 -20.03 2.73 14.88
C ASN A 285 -21.04 3.30 15.91
N VAL A 286 -22.27 2.79 15.83
CA VAL A 286 -23.42 3.27 16.61
C VAL A 286 -24.20 2.07 17.13
N SER A 287 -23.46 1.03 17.50
CA SER A 287 -24.00 -0.28 17.82
C SER A 287 -24.64 -0.30 19.20
N GLU A 288 -25.82 -0.93 19.29
CA GLU A 288 -26.34 -1.41 20.56
C GLU A 288 -25.84 -2.85 20.78
N PRO A 289 -25.67 -3.32 22.04
CA PRO A 289 -25.29 -4.70 22.31
C PRO A 289 -26.16 -5.72 21.54
N GLY A 290 -25.51 -6.54 20.70
CA GLY A 290 -26.16 -7.53 19.84
C GLY A 290 -26.79 -6.99 18.54
N LYS A 291 -26.53 -5.72 18.16
CA LYS A 291 -26.98 -5.12 16.88
C LYS A 291 -25.86 -4.26 16.26
N PRO A 292 -24.92 -4.89 15.52
CA PRO A 292 -23.89 -4.17 14.77
C PRO A 292 -24.52 -3.16 13.82
N LYS A 293 -24.15 -1.88 13.93
CA LYS A 293 -24.72 -0.81 13.12
C LYS A 293 -23.73 0.34 12.96
N PHE A 294 -23.58 0.80 11.73
CA PHE A 294 -22.75 1.95 11.38
C PHE A 294 -23.57 3.10 10.80
N LYS A 295 -23.08 4.33 10.96
CA LYS A 295 -23.58 5.56 10.35
C LYS A 295 -22.48 6.15 9.48
N ALA A 296 -22.74 6.18 8.17
CA ALA A 296 -21.78 6.67 7.18
C ALA A 296 -21.74 8.21 7.17
N HIS A 297 -20.57 8.77 7.45
CA HIS A 297 -20.21 10.17 7.24
C HIS A 297 -19.34 10.31 6.01
N LEU A 298 -19.65 11.30 5.17
CA LEU A 298 -18.88 11.57 3.97
C LEU A 298 -17.68 12.46 4.30
N ILE A 299 -16.47 11.95 4.04
CA ILE A 299 -15.21 12.70 4.13
C ILE A 299 -15.01 13.50 2.83
N ASP A 300 -15.03 12.82 1.68
CA ASP A 300 -14.83 13.46 0.37
C ASP A 300 -15.59 12.72 -0.75
N LYS A 301 -16.00 13.47 -1.78
CA LYS A 301 -16.54 12.97 -3.06
C LYS A 301 -16.14 13.84 -4.25
N SER A 302 -15.12 14.70 -4.09
CA SER A 302 -14.65 15.63 -5.12
C SER A 302 -13.95 14.91 -6.29
N TYR A 303 -13.50 13.68 -6.08
CA TYR A 303 -12.96 12.79 -7.11
C TYR A 303 -13.38 11.33 -6.89
N SER A 304 -13.17 10.52 -7.92
CA SER A 304 -13.58 9.12 -8.01
C SER A 304 -12.40 8.14 -7.94
N GLN A 305 -12.70 6.86 -7.76
CA GLN A 305 -11.77 5.73 -7.90
C GLN A 305 -10.58 5.79 -6.93
N THR A 306 -10.88 6.00 -5.64
CA THR A 306 -9.97 5.81 -4.51
C THR A 306 -9.73 4.31 -4.28
N HIS A 307 -8.91 3.75 -5.16
CA HIS A 307 -8.72 2.30 -5.35
C HIS A 307 -7.74 1.64 -4.39
N ALA A 308 -7.01 2.46 -3.63
CA ALA A 308 -6.04 2.07 -2.64
C ALA A 308 -5.93 3.20 -1.61
N MET A 309 -5.68 2.86 -0.36
CA MET A 309 -5.58 3.80 0.75
C MET A 309 -4.51 3.36 1.75
N HIS A 310 -3.86 4.31 2.39
CA HIS A 310 -3.03 4.08 3.58
C HIS A 310 -3.58 4.86 4.76
N PHE A 311 -3.31 4.37 5.98
CA PHE A 311 -3.67 5.03 7.23
C PHE A 311 -2.44 5.09 8.14
N ILE A 312 -1.76 6.23 8.16
CA ILE A 312 -0.41 6.43 8.70
C ILE A 312 -0.22 7.88 9.12
N ASP A 313 0.58 8.15 10.15
CA ASP A 313 0.93 9.53 10.53
C ASP A 313 1.72 10.21 9.40
N MET A 314 1.13 11.23 8.77
CA MET A 314 1.71 11.93 7.62
C MET A 314 2.46 13.21 7.99
N ASN A 315 2.37 13.63 9.25
CA ASN A 315 2.77 14.97 9.68
C ASN A 315 3.69 14.99 10.91
N GLY A 316 3.80 13.87 11.63
CA GLY A 316 4.62 13.65 12.82
C GLY A 316 3.95 14.02 14.14
N ASP A 317 2.62 14.19 14.19
CA ASP A 317 1.88 14.53 15.41
C ASP A 317 1.45 13.32 16.27
N GLY A 318 1.65 12.10 15.76
CA GLY A 318 1.32 10.85 16.44
C GLY A 318 -0.09 10.31 16.18
N GLN A 319 -0.95 11.02 15.43
CA GLN A 319 -2.21 10.50 14.93
C GLN A 319 -2.06 9.97 13.50
N ARG A 320 -2.86 8.98 13.12
CA ARG A 320 -2.86 8.43 11.76
C ARG A 320 -3.77 9.25 10.84
N ASP A 321 -3.27 9.53 9.65
CA ASP A 321 -3.95 10.27 8.58
C ASP A 321 -4.28 9.35 7.40
N ILE A 322 -5.31 9.71 6.63
CA ILE A 322 -5.68 8.96 5.41
C ILE A 322 -4.83 9.46 4.24
N VAL A 323 -4.17 8.57 3.50
CA VAL A 323 -3.54 8.88 2.21
C VAL A 323 -4.23 8.12 1.10
N THR A 324 -4.70 8.80 0.06
CA THR A 324 -5.27 8.14 -1.12
C THR A 324 -5.26 9.07 -2.35
N GLY A 325 -5.76 8.58 -3.47
CA GLY A 325 -5.88 9.33 -4.70
C GLY A 325 -6.71 8.56 -5.72
N LYS A 326 -6.92 9.17 -6.87
CA LYS A 326 -7.63 8.53 -7.96
C LYS A 326 -6.73 7.55 -8.71
N ARG A 327 -7.19 6.32 -8.97
CA ARG A 327 -6.55 5.41 -9.93
C ARG A 327 -6.80 5.88 -11.36
N PHE A 328 -5.73 6.16 -12.11
CA PHE A 328 -5.87 6.53 -13.52
C PHE A 328 -6.40 5.32 -14.32
N PHE A 329 -7.55 5.50 -14.97
CA PHE A 329 -8.18 4.48 -15.81
C PHE A 329 -8.34 3.12 -15.10
N ALA A 330 -9.00 3.07 -13.93
CA ALA A 330 -9.26 1.83 -13.19
C ALA A 330 -9.82 0.71 -14.09
N HIS A 331 -11.08 0.79 -14.51
CA HIS A 331 -11.62 -0.07 -15.57
C HIS A 331 -11.45 0.54 -16.97
N ASN A 332 -10.22 0.95 -17.33
CA ASN A 332 -9.91 1.55 -18.63
C ASN A 332 -10.77 2.79 -18.96
N GLY A 333 -11.08 3.59 -17.93
CA GLY A 333 -11.82 4.87 -18.05
C GLY A 333 -13.33 4.72 -18.21
N ARG A 334 -13.91 3.58 -17.84
CA ARG A 334 -15.36 3.30 -17.92
C ARG A 334 -16.14 3.63 -16.64
N ASP A 335 -15.45 3.68 -15.50
CA ASP A 335 -16.07 3.99 -14.21
C ASP A 335 -16.54 5.46 -14.14
N PRO A 336 -17.51 5.78 -13.26
CA PRO A 336 -17.81 7.15 -12.87
C PRO A 336 -16.55 7.97 -12.61
N GLY A 337 -16.45 9.15 -13.23
CA GLY A 337 -15.28 10.02 -13.17
C GLY A 337 -14.00 9.48 -13.85
N GLY A 338 -14.08 8.38 -14.60
CA GLY A 338 -12.96 7.68 -15.26
C GLY A 338 -12.08 8.52 -16.20
N LYS A 339 -12.53 9.72 -16.61
CA LYS A 339 -11.80 10.65 -17.48
C LYS A 339 -11.52 12.01 -16.86
N ASP A 340 -11.98 12.25 -15.63
CA ASP A 340 -11.75 13.50 -14.91
C ASP A 340 -10.24 13.62 -14.57
N PRO A 341 -9.74 14.78 -14.07
CA PRO A 341 -8.37 14.88 -13.59
C PRO A 341 -8.00 13.79 -12.57
N VAL A 342 -6.71 13.45 -12.51
CA VAL A 342 -6.14 12.53 -11.52
C VAL A 342 -5.46 13.38 -10.45
N VAL A 343 -5.83 13.11 -9.19
CA VAL A 343 -5.44 13.88 -8.01
C VAL A 343 -5.08 12.92 -6.86
N MET A 344 -4.29 13.41 -5.92
CA MET A 344 -3.94 12.73 -4.67
C MET A 344 -4.08 13.68 -3.48
N TYR A 345 -4.46 13.15 -2.34
CA TYR A 345 -4.66 13.87 -1.10
C TYR A 345 -4.15 13.04 0.07
N TRP A 346 -3.73 13.73 1.13
CA TRP A 346 -3.85 13.17 2.47
C TRP A 346 -4.91 13.97 3.25
N TYR A 347 -5.52 13.35 4.25
CA TYR A 347 -6.56 13.96 5.07
C TYR A 347 -6.10 13.91 6.52
N GLU A 348 -5.78 15.09 7.05
CA GLU A 348 -5.36 15.28 8.44
C GLU A 348 -6.52 14.96 9.37
N ILE A 349 -6.37 13.97 10.24
CA ILE A 349 -7.38 13.62 11.24
C ILE A 349 -6.98 14.22 12.58
N LYS A 350 -7.91 14.98 13.16
CA LYS A 350 -7.92 15.29 14.58
C LYS A 350 -9.10 14.58 15.22
N MET A 351 -8.81 13.56 16.01
CA MET A 351 -9.82 12.82 16.77
C MET A 351 -10.64 13.79 17.63
N GLY A 352 -11.96 13.61 17.63
CA GLY A 352 -12.79 14.32 18.59
C GLY A 352 -12.87 13.55 19.91
N LYS A 353 -13.48 14.14 20.93
CA LYS A 353 -13.69 13.47 22.22
C LYS A 353 -15.18 13.39 22.55
N ASN A 354 -15.74 12.20 22.40
CA ASN A 354 -17.17 11.92 22.35
C ASN A 354 -17.86 12.84 21.31
N ALA A 355 -17.21 13.04 20.16
CA ALA A 355 -17.63 13.96 19.11
C ALA A 355 -16.90 13.67 17.79
N ALA A 356 -17.58 13.82 16.65
CA ALA A 356 -17.01 13.56 15.34
C ALA A 356 -15.62 14.19 15.10
N PRO A 357 -14.67 13.46 14.45
CA PRO A 357 -13.33 13.97 14.16
C PRO A 357 -13.37 15.18 13.22
N GLN A 358 -12.40 16.09 13.39
CA GLN A 358 -12.12 17.11 12.40
C GLN A 358 -11.18 16.54 11.34
N ILE A 359 -11.63 16.51 10.09
CA ILE A 359 -10.85 15.97 8.96
C ILE A 359 -10.54 17.11 7.97
N THR A 360 -9.25 17.35 7.69
CA THR A 360 -8.78 18.47 6.84
C THR A 360 -8.05 17.95 5.60
N PRO A 361 -8.56 18.19 4.37
CA PRO A 361 -7.92 17.71 3.14
C PRO A 361 -6.70 18.54 2.75
N HIS A 362 -5.58 17.85 2.48
CA HIS A 362 -4.32 18.42 1.99
C HIS A 362 -3.96 17.81 0.64
N LYS A 363 -3.95 18.63 -0.42
CA LYS A 363 -3.67 18.15 -1.76
C LYS A 363 -2.18 17.87 -1.96
N ILE A 364 -1.87 16.69 -2.51
CA ILE A 364 -0.52 16.29 -2.88
C ILE A 364 -0.32 16.67 -4.36
N GLU A 365 0.07 17.92 -4.61
CA GLU A 365 0.19 18.47 -5.98
C GLU A 365 1.15 17.64 -6.86
N ALA A 366 2.22 17.11 -6.27
CA ALA A 366 3.16 16.19 -6.93
C ALA A 366 2.50 14.89 -7.42
N GLY A 367 1.40 14.46 -6.79
CA GLY A 367 0.63 13.27 -7.15
C GLY A 367 -0.39 13.47 -8.27
N ASN A 368 -0.60 14.71 -8.73
CA ASN A 368 -1.44 14.99 -9.89
C ASN A 368 -0.94 14.24 -11.13
N ASP A 369 -1.88 13.86 -11.99
CA ASP A 369 -1.66 13.09 -13.23
C ASP A 369 -1.04 11.68 -13.06
N THR A 370 -0.48 11.31 -11.88
CA THR A 370 -0.10 9.92 -11.57
C THR A 370 -1.19 9.16 -10.83
N GLY A 371 -1.64 9.67 -9.68
CA GLY A 371 -2.60 8.97 -8.83
C GLY A 371 -2.07 7.64 -8.27
N VAL A 372 -2.99 6.81 -7.78
CA VAL A 372 -2.69 5.50 -7.16
C VAL A 372 -2.86 4.32 -8.13
N GLY A 373 -2.36 3.15 -7.75
CA GLY A 373 -2.63 1.87 -8.41
C GLY A 373 -3.86 1.15 -7.81
N THR A 374 -3.87 -0.19 -7.86
CA THR A 374 -4.65 -1.04 -6.93
C THR A 374 -3.98 -1.16 -5.57
N GLN A 375 -2.67 -0.91 -5.50
CA GLN A 375 -1.91 -0.81 -4.27
C GLN A 375 -0.80 0.24 -4.46
N PHE A 376 -0.28 0.78 -3.36
CA PHE A 376 0.94 1.61 -3.34
C PHE A 376 1.66 1.44 -2.00
N SER A 377 2.85 2.02 -1.85
CA SER A 377 3.64 1.92 -0.62
C SER A 377 3.95 3.29 -0.03
N MET A 378 4.05 3.32 1.30
CA MET A 378 4.56 4.43 2.09
C MET A 378 5.87 3.98 2.72
N ALA A 379 6.93 4.79 2.63
CA ALA A 379 8.24 4.52 3.23
C ALA A 379 9.03 5.82 3.32
N ASP A 380 9.95 5.95 4.28
CA ASP A 380 10.95 7.03 4.25
C ASP A 380 11.96 6.72 3.14
N MET A 381 11.89 7.46 2.02
CA MET A 381 12.74 7.23 0.85
C MET A 381 13.96 8.15 0.83
N ASN A 382 14.06 9.10 1.77
CA ASN A 382 15.07 10.15 1.76
C ASN A 382 15.93 10.20 3.05
N GLY A 383 15.50 9.53 4.12
CA GLY A 383 16.17 9.44 5.42
C GLY A 383 15.79 10.53 6.43
N ASP A 384 14.68 11.25 6.23
CA ASP A 384 14.23 12.34 7.12
C ASP A 384 13.24 11.90 8.22
N GLY A 385 12.82 10.63 8.21
CA GLY A 385 11.92 10.04 9.19
C GLY A 385 10.42 10.23 8.89
N ARG A 386 10.05 10.82 7.75
CA ARG A 386 8.65 11.02 7.33
C ARG A 386 8.28 10.07 6.17
N PRO A 387 6.99 9.70 6.02
CA PRO A 387 6.58 8.77 4.96
C PRO A 387 6.46 9.46 3.60
N ASP A 388 7.32 9.05 2.66
CA ASP A 388 7.21 9.34 1.23
C ASP A 388 6.28 8.33 0.53
N ILE A 389 5.83 8.63 -0.69
CA ILE A 389 4.87 7.81 -1.45
C ILE A 389 5.55 7.15 -2.65
N VAL A 390 5.53 5.82 -2.71
CA VAL A 390 6.01 5.03 -3.86
C VAL A 390 4.82 4.50 -4.65
N LEU A 391 4.81 4.77 -5.95
CA LEU A 391 3.68 4.53 -6.85
C LEU A 391 4.13 3.74 -8.09
N SER A 392 3.37 2.71 -8.47
CA SER A 392 3.37 2.16 -9.82
C SER A 392 1.93 1.96 -10.29
N ASN A 393 1.61 2.53 -11.45
CA ASN A 393 0.30 2.34 -12.07
C ASN A 393 0.37 2.58 -13.60
N LYS A 394 -0.79 2.75 -14.25
CA LYS A 394 -0.93 3.05 -15.69
C LYS A 394 -0.22 4.32 -16.18
N LYS A 395 0.32 5.16 -15.28
CA LYS A 395 1.13 6.37 -15.50
C LYS A 395 2.63 6.19 -15.22
N GLY A 396 3.06 4.95 -15.05
CA GLY A 396 4.45 4.59 -14.81
C GLY A 396 4.80 4.48 -13.33
N VAL A 397 6.10 4.48 -13.04
CA VAL A 397 6.67 4.34 -11.69
C VAL A 397 7.16 5.70 -11.21
N ASN A 398 6.72 6.11 -10.03
CA ASN A 398 6.96 7.45 -9.48
C ASN A 398 7.19 7.37 -7.97
N VAL A 399 8.02 8.28 -7.44
CA VAL A 399 8.16 8.53 -6.00
C VAL A 399 7.78 9.97 -5.72
N LEU A 400 6.98 10.22 -4.69
CA LEU A 400 6.63 11.54 -4.20
C LEU A 400 7.32 11.73 -2.85
N ILE A 401 8.35 12.58 -2.84
CA ILE A 401 9.18 12.88 -1.66
C ILE A 401 8.58 14.08 -0.91
N GLN A 402 8.33 13.95 0.39
CA GLN A 402 7.91 15.04 1.27
C GLN A 402 9.09 15.98 1.56
N LYS A 403 8.81 17.28 1.76
CA LYS A 403 9.82 18.32 2.03
C LYS A 403 9.44 19.17 3.23
#